data_AF-A0A109RTG2-F1
#
_entry.id   AF-A0A109RTG2-F1
#
_cell.length_a   1.000
_cell.length_b   1.000
_cell.length_c   1.000
_cell.angle_alpha   90.00
_cell.angle_beta   90.00
_cell.angle_gamma   90.00
#
_symmetry.space_group_name_H-M   'P 1'
#
loop_
_entity.id
_entity.type
_entity.pdbx_description
1 polymer ?
#
loop_
_entity_poly.entity_id
_entity_poly.type
_entity_poly.pdbx_seq_one_letter_code
_entity_poly.pdbx_strand_id
1 'polypeptide(L)'
;MNITEIRDDMIQVYQALRNGSMKKTEADALANVAGKMIASAKLQLEYSAMRGEKPLIPFIGDSSRPVINNPDPASGLELKPEPK
;
A
#
# COMPACT_ATOMS: atom_id res chain seq x y z
N MET A 1 1.72 10.56 -4.18
CA MET A 1 0.86 9.65 -4.96
C MET A 1 0.85 8.27 -4.31
N ASN A 2 -0.18 8.02 -3.52
CA ASN A 2 -0.53 6.73 -2.92
C ASN A 2 -1.83 6.20 -3.53
N ILE A 3 -2.25 5.00 -3.13
CA ILE A 3 -3.42 4.31 -3.67
C ILE A 3 -4.73 5.09 -3.44
N THR A 4 -4.83 5.83 -2.34
CA THR A 4 -5.99 6.68 -2.05
C THR A 4 -6.03 7.87 -3.00
N GLU A 5 -4.90 8.53 -3.23
CA GLU A 5 -4.77 9.64 -4.18
C GLU A 5 -5.11 9.18 -5.60
N ILE A 6 -4.60 8.03 -6.06
CA ILE A 6 -4.98 7.48 -7.38
C ILE A 6 -6.49 7.20 -7.46
N ARG A 7 -7.08 6.64 -6.40
CA ARG A 7 -8.52 6.37 -6.39
C ARG A 7 -9.31 7.67 -6.50
N ASP A 8 -8.93 8.69 -5.75
CA ASP A 8 -9.61 9.98 -5.75
C ASP A 8 -9.42 10.71 -7.09
N ASP A 9 -8.26 10.58 -7.73
CA ASP A 9 -8.01 11.05 -9.10
C ASP A 9 -8.87 10.30 -10.13
N MET A 10 -9.04 8.99 -10.00
CA MET A 10 -9.92 8.21 -10.88
C MET A 10 -11.40 8.59 -10.72
N ILE A 11 -11.84 8.95 -9.50
CA ILE A 11 -13.18 9.49 -9.27
C ILE A 11 -13.34 10.83 -10.01
N GLN A 12 -12.35 11.71 -9.96
CA GLN A 12 -12.37 12.98 -10.70
C GLN A 12 -12.40 12.76 -12.22
N VAL A 13 -11.59 11.84 -12.74
CA VAL A 13 -11.60 11.46 -14.17
C VAL A 13 -12.98 10.94 -14.59
N TYR A 14 -13.60 10.09 -13.77
CA TYR A 14 -14.97 9.61 -14.05
C TYR A 14 -15.98 10.76 -14.10
N GLN A 15 -15.93 11.69 -13.14
CA GLN A 15 -16.82 12.85 -13.12
C GLN A 15 -16.62 13.75 -14.34
N ALA A 16 -15.35 14.01 -14.71
CA ALA A 16 -14.98 14.82 -15.86
C ALA A 16 -15.36 14.17 -17.20
N LEU A 17 -15.28 12.84 -17.29
CA LEU A 17 -15.76 12.11 -18.46
C LEU A 17 -17.29 12.16 -18.54
N ARG A 18 -17.98 12.03 -17.41
CA ARG A 18 -19.45 12.01 -17.34
C ARG A 18 -20.07 13.37 -17.65
N ASN A 19 -19.46 14.47 -17.20
CA ASN A 19 -19.96 15.82 -17.45
C ASN A 19 -19.48 16.39 -18.81
N GLY A 20 -18.65 15.65 -19.55
CA GLY A 20 -18.15 16.05 -20.87
C GLY A 20 -16.98 17.04 -20.84
N SER A 21 -16.41 17.36 -19.67
CA SER A 21 -15.26 18.25 -19.55
C SER A 21 -13.93 17.58 -19.91
N MET A 22 -13.92 16.26 -20.11
CA MET A 22 -12.75 15.47 -20.50
C MET A 22 -13.07 14.55 -21.68
N LYS A 23 -12.11 14.38 -22.60
CA LYS A 23 -12.27 13.46 -23.72
C LYS A 23 -12.05 12.02 -23.28
N LYS A 24 -12.77 11.09 -23.90
CA LYS A 24 -12.59 9.65 -23.68
C LYS A 24 -11.12 9.21 -23.81
N THR A 25 -10.41 9.70 -24.81
CA THR A 25 -8.99 9.35 -25.05
C THR A 25 -8.06 9.78 -23.92
N GLU A 26 -8.35 10.91 -23.26
CA GLU A 26 -7.58 11.40 -22.12
C GLU A 26 -7.87 10.55 -20.88
N ALA A 27 -9.15 10.24 -20.65
CA ALA A 27 -9.57 9.34 -19.57
C ALA A 27 -8.95 7.93 -19.72
N ASP A 28 -8.94 7.38 -20.94
CA ASP A 28 -8.33 6.08 -21.25
C ASP A 28 -6.82 6.08 -20.96
N ALA A 29 -6.12 7.17 -21.31
CA ALA A 29 -4.68 7.32 -21.03
C ALA A 29 -4.42 7.36 -19.52
N LEU A 30 -5.21 8.12 -18.76
CA LEU A 30 -5.09 8.21 -17.30
C LEU A 30 -5.39 6.87 -16.61
N ALA A 31 -6.43 6.16 -17.04
CA ALA A 31 -6.76 4.84 -16.52
C ALA A 31 -5.65 3.81 -16.78
N ASN A 32 -5.00 3.86 -17.95
CA ASN A 32 -3.86 2.99 -18.27
C ASN A 32 -2.65 3.26 -17.37
N VAL A 33 -2.32 4.53 -17.14
CA VAL A 33 -1.22 4.92 -16.24
C VAL A 33 -1.51 4.44 -14.81
N ALA A 34 -2.70 4.72 -14.29
CA ALA A 34 -3.12 4.28 -12.96
C ALA A 34 -3.06 2.75 -12.82
N GLY A 35 -3.55 2.01 -13.81
CA GLY A 35 -3.48 0.55 -13.84
C GLY A 35 -2.06 0.00 -13.78
N LYS A 36 -1.11 0.62 -14.51
CA LYS A 36 0.31 0.24 -14.46
C LYS A 36 0.96 0.50 -13.10
N MET A 37 0.60 1.60 -12.44
CA MET A 37 1.12 1.90 -11.09
C MET A 37 0.65 0.86 -10.07
N ILE A 38 -0.64 0.51 -10.11
CA ILE A 38 -1.23 -0.53 -9.25
C ILE A 38 -0.59 -1.89 -9.54
N ALA A 39 -0.40 -2.24 -10.83
CA ALA A 39 0.23 -3.49 -11.23
C ALA A 39 1.67 -3.61 -10.71
N SER A 40 2.46 -2.53 -10.78
CA SER A 40 3.82 -2.48 -10.24
C SER A 40 3.85 -2.73 -8.73
N ALA A 41 2.96 -2.07 -7.98
CA ALA A 41 2.88 -2.24 -6.54
C ALA A 41 2.41 -3.65 -6.14
N LYS A 42 1.50 -4.25 -6.90
CA LYS A 42 1.09 -5.65 -6.74
C LYS A 42 2.26 -6.61 -6.96
N LEU A 43 3.05 -6.40 -8.02
CA LEU A 43 4.23 -7.23 -8.29
C LEU A 43 5.25 -7.16 -7.14
N GLN A 44 5.44 -5.96 -6.56
CA GLN A 44 6.30 -5.79 -5.39
C GLN A 44 5.78 -6.56 -4.16
N LEU A 45 4.46 -6.55 -3.91
CA LEU A 45 3.86 -7.37 -2.85
C LEU A 45 4.09 -8.86 -3.07
N GLU A 46 3.83 -9.35 -4.29
CA GLU A 46 3.99 -10.77 -4.63
C GLU A 46 5.44 -11.22 -4.48
N TYR A 47 6.40 -10.42 -4.97
CA TYR A 47 7.82 -10.69 -4.85
C TYR A 47 8.28 -10.76 -3.38
N SER A 48 7.85 -9.80 -2.56
CA SER A 48 8.22 -9.81 -1.14
C SER A 48 7.53 -10.92 -0.36
N ALA A 49 6.28 -11.27 -0.70
CA ALA A 49 5.58 -12.41 -0.10
C ALA A 49 6.33 -13.73 -0.35
N MET A 50 6.88 -13.92 -1.57
CA MET A 50 7.71 -15.09 -1.89
C MET A 50 9.01 -15.15 -1.07
N ARG A 51 9.53 -14.00 -0.64
CA ARG A 51 10.71 -13.89 0.24
C ARG A 51 10.37 -13.96 1.73
N GLY A 52 9.09 -14.07 2.10
CA GLY A 52 8.64 -14.01 3.50
C GLY A 52 8.75 -12.62 4.13
N GLU A 53 8.92 -11.58 3.32
CA GLU A 53 9.07 -10.19 3.76
C GLU A 53 7.72 -9.47 3.77
N LYS A 54 7.54 -8.52 4.69
CA LYS A 54 6.40 -7.60 4.73
C LYS A 54 6.90 -6.21 4.38
N PRO A 55 7.01 -5.87 3.08
CA PRO A 55 7.62 -4.62 2.67
C PRO A 55 6.69 -3.48 3.02
N LEU A 56 7.26 -2.36 3.48
CA LEU A 56 6.54 -1.10 3.44
C LEU A 56 6.52 -0.65 1.98
N ILE A 57 5.33 -0.59 1.39
CA ILE A 57 5.12 -0.02 0.06
C ILE A 57 4.42 1.33 0.29
N PRO A 58 5.15 2.46 0.20
CA PRO A 58 4.58 3.79 0.44
C PRO A 58 3.35 4.10 -0.44
N PHE A 59 3.28 3.45 -1.60
CA PHE A 59 2.14 3.53 -2.51
C PHE A 59 0.86 2.89 -1.92
N ILE A 60 0.95 1.79 -1.15
CA ILE A 60 -0.21 1.01 -0.68
C ILE A 60 -0.64 1.40 0.73
N GLY A 61 0.29 1.83 1.58
CA GLY A 61 0.01 2.15 2.98
C GLY A 61 0.68 3.45 3.39
N ASP A 62 -0.09 4.27 4.11
CA ASP A 62 0.46 5.41 4.83
C ASP A 62 1.35 4.90 5.98
N SER A 63 2.50 5.54 6.18
CA SER A 63 3.49 5.14 7.20
C SER A 63 3.04 5.49 8.63
N SER A 64 1.79 5.90 8.81
CA SER A 64 1.20 6.39 10.06
C SER A 64 0.64 5.29 10.97
N ARG A 65 0.96 4.00 10.73
CA ARG A 65 0.65 2.96 11.71
C ARG A 65 1.38 3.30 13.02
N PRO A 66 0.69 3.54 14.15
CA PRO A 66 1.37 3.56 15.43
C PRO A 66 2.01 2.17 15.58
N VAL A 67 3.30 2.15 15.87
CA VAL A 67 3.99 0.94 16.30
C VAL A 67 3.25 0.46 17.55
N ILE A 68 2.32 -0.48 17.39
CA ILE A 68 1.83 -1.25 18.52
C ILE A 68 3.03 -2.10 18.96
N ASN A 69 3.71 -1.63 20.01
CA ASN A 69 4.66 -2.43 20.76
C ASN A 69 3.90 -3.62 21.36
N ASN A 70 3.75 -4.69 20.60
CA ASN A 70 3.54 -6.00 21.19
C ASN A 70 4.93 -6.47 21.63
N PRO A 71 5.23 -6.54 22.95
CA PRO A 71 6.44 -7.19 23.38
C PRO A 71 6.41 -8.62 22.86
N ASP A 72 7.51 -9.02 22.22
CA ASP A 72 7.74 -10.34 21.68
C ASP A 72 7.31 -11.44 22.68
N PRO A 73 6.45 -12.41 22.31
CA PRO A 73 6.12 -13.54 23.18
C PRO A 73 7.36 -14.39 23.55
N ALA A 74 8.52 -14.18 22.92
CA ALA A 74 9.78 -14.82 23.27
C ALA A 74 10.58 -14.14 24.40
N SER A 75 10.13 -13.00 24.96
CA SER A 75 10.79 -12.37 26.12
C SER A 75 10.48 -13.05 27.47
N GLY A 76 9.90 -14.26 27.45
CA GLY A 76 9.41 -14.99 28.62
C GLY A 76 10.34 -16.08 29.19
N LEU A 77 11.66 -16.04 28.94
CA LEU A 77 12.60 -16.99 29.55
C LEU A 77 13.83 -16.26 30.11
N GLU A 78 13.61 -15.38 31.08
CA GLU A 78 14.69 -14.97 31.99
C GLU A 78 14.77 -16.01 33.12
N LEU A 79 15.75 -16.91 33.02
CA LEU A 79 16.14 -17.83 34.10
C LEU A 79 16.59 -16.98 35.29
N LYS A 80 15.77 -16.93 36.34
CA LYS A 80 16.19 -16.36 37.63
C LYS A 80 17.32 -17.23 38.21
N PRO A 81 18.43 -16.66 38.69
CA PRO A 81 19.46 -17.46 39.36
C PRO A 81 18.92 -18.07 40.66
N GLU A 82 19.23 -19.35 40.89
CA GLU A 82 18.85 -20.07 42.10
C GLU A 82 19.47 -19.42 43.35
N PRO A 83 18.74 -19.34 44.47
CA PRO A 83 19.29 -18.82 45.71
C PRO A 83 20.27 -19.81 46.34
N LYS A 84 21.37 -19.26 46.86
CA LYS A 84 22.46 -19.98 47.53
C LYS A 84 22.05 -20.54 48.89
#